data_AF-A0A655API7-F1
#
_entry.id   AF-A0A655API7-F1
#
_cell.length_a   1.000
_cell.length_b   1.000
_cell.length_c   1.000
_cell.angle_alpha   90.00
_cell.angle_beta   90.00
_cell.angle_gamma   90.00
#
_symmetry.space_group_name_H-M   'P 1'
#
loop_
_entity.id
_entity.type
_entity.pdbx_description
1 polymer ?
#
loop_
_entity_poly.entity_id
_entity_poly.type
_entity_poly.pdbx_seq_one_letter_code
_entity_poly.pdbx_strand_id
1 'polypeptide(L)'
;MRNRGFGRRELLVAMAMLVSVTGCARHASGARPASTTLPAGADLADRFAELERRYDARLGVYVPATGTTAAIEYRADERFAFCSTFKAPLVAAVLHQNPLTHLDKLITYTSDDIRSISPVAQQHVQTGMTIGQLCDAAIRYSDGTAANLLLADLGGPGGGTAAFTG
;
A
#
# COMPACT_ATOMS: atom_id res chain seq x y z
N MET A 1 -9.80 -25.01 70.75
CA MET A 1 -9.26 -26.37 70.97
C MET A 1 -8.74 -26.90 69.62
N ARG A 2 -7.41 -26.90 69.43
CA ARG A 2 -6.56 -28.09 69.15
C ARG A 2 -6.96 -28.86 67.87
N ASN A 3 -6.37 -28.61 66.70
CA ASN A 3 -5.00 -28.93 66.22
C ASN A 3 -4.63 -30.42 66.28
N ARG A 4 -4.43 -31.07 65.11
CA ARG A 4 -3.42 -32.10 64.71
C ARG A 4 -3.44 -32.16 63.17
N GLY A 5 -2.39 -31.90 62.38
CA GLY A 5 -1.01 -32.44 62.39
C GLY A 5 -1.07 -33.90 61.98
N PHE A 6 -0.50 -34.42 60.88
CA PHE A 6 0.89 -34.42 60.37
C PHE A 6 0.83 -34.71 58.84
N GLY A 7 1.82 -34.56 57.96
CA GLY A 7 3.26 -34.33 58.06
C GLY A 7 3.90 -34.85 56.76
N ARG A 8 4.91 -34.14 56.24
CA ARG A 8 5.64 -34.46 55.00
C ARG A 8 6.40 -35.79 55.17
N ARG A 9 6.40 -36.62 54.13
CA ARG A 9 7.30 -37.78 53.89
C ARG A 9 6.85 -39.13 54.46
N GLU A 10 5.99 -39.83 53.74
CA GLU A 10 6.17 -41.26 53.49
C GLU A 10 5.92 -41.49 51.99
N LEU A 11 6.98 -41.66 51.20
CA LEU A 11 7.67 -42.92 50.90
C LEU A 11 7.00 -43.62 49.71
N LEU A 12 7.65 -43.46 48.55
CA LEU A 12 7.94 -44.45 47.48
C LEU A 12 6.95 -45.60 47.20
N VAL A 13 6.89 -45.98 45.91
CA VAL A 13 6.16 -47.11 45.26
C VAL A 13 4.88 -46.57 44.58
N ALA A 14 4.69 -46.58 43.26
CA ALA A 14 5.05 -47.60 42.29
C ALA A 14 5.43 -47.02 40.91
N MET A 15 6.36 -47.73 40.30
CA MET A 15 6.91 -47.55 38.96
C MET A 15 6.00 -48.24 37.91
N ALA A 16 6.02 -47.70 36.69
CA ALA A 16 5.81 -48.36 35.40
C ALA A 16 4.39 -48.78 34.97
N MET A 17 3.90 -48.20 33.86
CA MET A 17 3.44 -48.87 32.63
C MET A 17 3.39 -47.83 31.49
N LEU A 18 4.38 -47.80 30.60
CA LEU A 18 4.44 -48.47 29.29
C LEU A 18 3.88 -47.64 28.10
N VAL A 19 4.81 -47.29 27.22
CA VAL A 19 4.76 -47.44 25.74
C VAL A 19 3.88 -46.48 24.92
N SER A 20 4.58 -45.51 24.33
CA SER A 20 4.54 -45.04 22.93
C SER A 20 3.34 -45.43 22.07
N VAL A 21 2.47 -44.45 21.78
CA VAL A 21 1.54 -44.52 20.63
C VAL A 21 2.28 -44.11 19.36
N THR A 22 2.66 -45.10 18.57
CA THR A 22 2.99 -44.98 17.14
C THR A 22 1.72 -44.67 16.35
N GLY A 23 1.56 -43.41 15.91
CA GLY A 23 0.51 -43.01 14.97
C GLY A 23 0.95 -43.21 13.53
N CYS A 24 0.57 -44.32 12.91
CA CYS A 24 0.70 -44.52 11.47
C CYS A 24 -0.44 -43.83 10.73
N ALA A 25 -0.29 -42.54 10.40
CA ALA A 25 -1.14 -41.90 9.40
C ALA A 25 -0.58 -42.24 8.01
N ARG A 26 -1.36 -43.02 7.26
CA ARG A 26 -1.05 -43.41 5.87
C ARG A 26 -0.99 -42.14 5.03
N HIS A 27 0.19 -41.79 4.54
CA HIS A 27 0.36 -40.83 3.47
C HIS A 27 -0.25 -41.44 2.20
N ALA A 28 -1.55 -41.21 2.01
CA ALA A 28 -2.12 -41.27 0.69
C ALA A 28 -1.49 -40.10 -0.07
N SER A 29 -0.50 -40.41 -0.91
CA SER A 29 -0.04 -39.52 -1.98
C SER A 29 -1.25 -39.17 -2.83
N GLY A 30 -1.94 -38.10 -2.46
CA GLY A 30 -2.77 -37.35 -3.39
C GLY A 30 -1.81 -36.90 -4.49
N ALA A 31 -1.97 -37.48 -5.68
CA ALA A 31 -1.37 -36.92 -6.87
C ALA A 31 -1.82 -35.45 -6.92
N ARG A 32 -0.90 -34.55 -6.58
CA ARG A 32 -1.07 -33.12 -6.80
C ARG A 32 -1.41 -33.00 -8.29
N PRO A 33 -2.53 -32.35 -8.67
CA PRO A 33 -2.76 -32.09 -10.09
C PRO A 33 -1.49 -31.43 -10.60
N ALA A 34 -0.96 -31.94 -11.71
CA ALA A 34 0.21 -31.35 -12.34
C ALA A 34 -0.08 -29.85 -12.45
N SER A 35 0.70 -29.06 -11.70
CA SER A 35 0.68 -27.62 -11.90
C SER A 35 1.08 -27.45 -13.36
N THR A 36 0.14 -27.03 -14.21
CA THR A 36 0.51 -26.41 -15.47
C THR A 36 1.27 -25.15 -15.07
N THR A 37 2.58 -25.28 -14.89
CA THR A 37 3.48 -24.15 -14.82
C THR A 37 3.47 -23.58 -16.24
N LEU A 38 2.51 -22.70 -16.50
CA LEU A 38 2.66 -21.72 -17.56
C LEU A 38 4.02 -21.04 -17.29
N PRO A 39 4.90 -20.90 -18.28
CA PRO A 39 6.01 -19.97 -18.16
C PRO A 39 5.41 -18.57 -18.11
N ALA A 40 4.95 -18.17 -16.91
CA ALA A 40 4.06 -17.04 -16.71
C ALA A 40 4.69 -15.70 -17.12
N GLY A 41 6.02 -15.63 -17.21
CA GLY A 41 6.74 -14.43 -17.65
C GLY A 41 6.75 -14.23 -19.17
N ALA A 42 6.96 -15.29 -19.96
CA ALA A 42 7.07 -15.17 -21.43
C ALA A 42 5.71 -14.88 -22.09
N ASP A 43 4.65 -15.58 -21.65
CA ASP A 43 3.29 -15.36 -22.14
C ASP A 43 2.78 -13.94 -21.84
N LEU A 44 3.12 -13.38 -20.69
CA LEU A 44 2.65 -12.06 -20.30
C LEU A 44 3.37 -10.93 -21.04
N ALA A 45 4.68 -11.07 -21.28
CA ALA A 45 5.46 -10.10 -22.05
C ALA A 45 4.95 -9.99 -23.51
N ASP A 46 4.64 -11.13 -24.15
CA ASP A 46 4.08 -11.14 -25.51
C ASP A 46 2.69 -10.48 -25.56
N ARG A 47 1.86 -10.73 -24.53
CA ARG A 47 0.54 -10.08 -24.40
C ARG A 47 0.66 -8.57 -24.20
N PHE A 48 1.63 -8.10 -23.43
CA PHE A 48 1.89 -6.66 -23.28
C PHE A 48 2.39 -6.04 -24.58
N ALA A 49 3.30 -6.71 -25.31
CA ALA A 49 3.77 -6.26 -26.62
C ALA A 49 2.64 -6.20 -27.67
N GLU A 50 1.69 -7.14 -27.63
CA GLU A 50 0.48 -7.08 -28.45
C GLU A 50 -0.39 -5.86 -28.09
N LEU A 51 -0.51 -5.51 -26.80
CA LEU A 51 -1.22 -4.28 -26.39
C LEU A 51 -0.51 -3.02 -26.91
N GLU A 52 0.82 -2.96 -26.82
CA GLU A 52 1.61 -1.85 -27.39
C GLU A 52 1.32 -1.69 -28.89
N ARG A 53 1.40 -2.78 -29.67
CA ARG A 53 1.11 -2.74 -31.12
C ARG A 53 -0.33 -2.38 -31.44
N ARG A 54 -1.29 -2.91 -30.68
CA ARG A 54 -2.72 -2.71 -30.92
C ARG A 54 -3.15 -1.26 -30.70
N TYR A 55 -2.61 -0.61 -29.67
CA TYR A 55 -3.01 0.74 -29.28
C TYR A 55 -2.03 1.83 -29.73
N ASP A 56 -0.98 1.47 -30.50
CA ASP A 56 0.11 2.37 -30.89
C ASP A 56 0.66 3.15 -29.67
N ALA A 57 0.96 2.40 -28.60
CA ALA A 57 1.29 2.93 -27.29
C ALA A 57 2.51 2.23 -26.69
N ARG A 58 3.04 2.82 -25.61
CA ARG A 58 4.13 2.25 -24.81
C ARG A 58 3.61 1.94 -23.41
N LEU A 59 3.91 0.75 -22.90
CA LEU A 59 3.33 0.22 -21.66
C LEU A 59 4.41 -0.11 -20.64
N GLY A 60 4.30 0.45 -19.44
CA GLY A 60 5.09 0.06 -18.27
C GLY A 60 4.20 -0.66 -17.25
N VAL A 61 4.64 -1.82 -16.75
CA VAL A 61 3.93 -2.60 -15.72
C VAL A 61 4.93 -3.02 -14.65
N TYR A 62 4.58 -2.75 -13.40
CA TYR A 62 5.25 -3.29 -12.23
C TYR A 62 4.22 -3.72 -11.20
N VAL A 63 4.27 -4.98 -10.80
CA VAL A 63 3.51 -5.52 -9.67
C VAL A 63 4.50 -6.24 -8.77
N PRO A 64 4.69 -5.82 -7.52
CA PRO A 64 5.64 -6.45 -6.61
C PRO A 64 5.20 -7.88 -6.28
N ALA A 65 6.17 -8.73 -5.93
CA ALA A 65 5.89 -10.07 -5.43
C ALA A 65 5.06 -10.00 -4.14
N THR A 66 4.06 -10.87 -4.02
CA THR A 66 3.17 -10.92 -2.85
C THR A 66 2.95 -12.37 -2.41
N GLY A 67 3.47 -12.72 -1.23
CA GLY A 67 3.41 -14.09 -0.72
C GLY A 67 4.07 -15.09 -1.67
N THR A 68 3.27 -15.95 -2.29
CA THR A 68 3.72 -16.94 -3.29
C THR A 68 3.68 -16.43 -4.74
N THR A 69 3.18 -15.22 -4.97
CA THR A 69 3.05 -14.63 -6.30
C THR A 69 4.36 -13.93 -6.67
N ALA A 70 4.97 -14.34 -7.78
CA ALA A 70 6.15 -13.67 -8.33
C ALA A 70 5.80 -12.25 -8.81
N ALA A 71 6.80 -11.37 -8.87
CA ALA A 71 6.63 -10.04 -9.42
C ALA A 71 6.28 -10.10 -10.91
N ILE A 72 5.54 -9.10 -11.39
CA ILE A 72 5.27 -8.86 -12.81
C ILE A 72 6.01 -7.59 -13.21
N GLU A 73 6.87 -7.70 -14.22
CA GLU A 73 7.71 -6.60 -14.68
C GLU A 73 7.67 -6.55 -16.21
N TYR A 74 7.36 -5.38 -16.76
CA TYR A 74 7.42 -5.10 -18.20
C TYR A 74 7.76 -3.62 -18.39
N ARG A 75 8.95 -3.34 -18.93
CA ARG A 75 9.49 -1.96 -19.02
C ARG A 75 9.45 -1.20 -17.68
N ALA A 76 9.62 -1.91 -16.57
CA ALA A 76 9.38 -1.39 -15.22
C ALA A 76 10.27 -0.19 -14.85
N ASP A 77 11.49 -0.13 -15.40
CA ASP A 77 12.46 0.94 -15.14
C ASP A 77 12.43 2.07 -16.17
N GLU A 78 11.55 1.99 -17.17
CA GLU A 78 11.42 3.06 -18.16
C GLU A 78 10.65 4.26 -17.58
N ARG A 79 11.01 5.46 -18.04
CA ARG A 79 10.38 6.70 -17.55
C ARG A 79 9.07 6.97 -18.28
N PHE A 80 8.02 7.23 -17.49
CA PHE A 80 6.72 7.71 -17.93
C PHE A 80 6.36 9.00 -17.19
N ALA A 81 5.59 9.88 -17.82
CA ALA A 81 5.03 11.04 -17.11
C ALA A 81 4.01 10.56 -16.07
N PHE A 82 4.14 11.00 -14.82
CA PHE A 82 3.19 10.64 -13.76
C PHE A 82 1.79 11.23 -13.99
N CYS A 83 1.69 12.33 -14.75
CA CYS A 83 0.42 13.05 -14.94
C CYS A 83 -0.23 13.34 -13.57
N SER A 84 -1.44 12.83 -13.30
CA SER A 84 -2.11 13.01 -12.01
C SER A 84 -1.79 11.94 -10.95
N THR A 85 -1.07 10.86 -11.28
CA THR A 85 -0.82 9.78 -10.31
C THR A 85 0.12 10.22 -9.17
N PHE A 86 0.93 11.26 -9.36
CA PHE A 86 1.79 11.85 -8.32
C PHE A 86 0.99 12.40 -7.11
N LYS A 87 -0.30 12.69 -7.27
CA LYS A 87 -1.13 13.28 -6.21
C LYS A 87 -1.30 12.32 -5.02
N ALA A 88 -1.26 11.01 -5.26
CA ALA A 88 -1.31 10.02 -4.20
C ALA A 88 -0.10 10.10 -3.26
N PRO A 89 1.16 10.01 -3.74
CA PRO A 89 2.31 10.16 -2.86
C PRO A 89 2.45 11.61 -2.34
N LEU A 90 1.96 12.63 -3.04
CA LEU A 90 1.89 14.00 -2.51
C LEU A 90 1.05 14.07 -1.22
N VAL A 91 -0.17 13.53 -1.24
CA VAL A 91 -1.04 13.51 -0.05
C VAL A 91 -0.44 12.62 1.05
N ALA A 92 0.20 11.51 0.69
CA ALA A 92 0.92 10.69 1.65
C ALA A 92 2.03 11.49 2.36
N ALA A 93 2.78 12.33 1.62
CA ALA A 93 3.81 13.19 2.21
C ALA A 93 3.22 14.25 3.15
N VAL A 94 2.10 14.89 2.79
CA VAL A 94 1.38 15.82 3.68
C VAL A 94 1.03 15.14 5.01
N LEU A 95 0.49 13.92 4.96
CA LEU A 95 0.12 13.15 6.14
C LEU A 95 1.33 12.64 6.93
N HIS A 96 2.44 12.35 6.27
CA HIS A 96 3.64 11.82 6.92
C HIS A 96 4.46 12.91 7.63
N GLN A 97 4.57 14.10 7.02
CA GLN A 97 5.45 15.17 7.49
C GLN A 97 4.79 16.08 8.53
N ASN A 98 3.48 15.97 8.73
CA ASN A 98 2.71 16.88 9.58
C ASN A 98 1.87 16.10 10.62
N PRO A 99 1.61 16.69 11.81
CA PRO A 99 0.62 16.13 12.73
C PRO A 99 -0.78 16.17 12.10
N LEU A 100 -1.69 15.28 12.52
CA LEU A 100 -3.06 15.23 11.97
C LEU A 100 -3.84 16.55 12.13
N THR A 101 -3.53 17.34 13.17
CA THR A 101 -4.12 18.68 13.37
C THR A 101 -3.79 19.66 12.25
N HIS A 102 -2.76 19.40 11.44
CA HIS A 102 -2.45 20.18 10.25
C HIS A 102 -3.55 20.09 9.18
N LEU A 103 -4.32 19.01 9.17
CA LEU A 103 -5.44 18.85 8.23
C LEU A 103 -6.54 19.91 8.44
N ASP A 104 -6.62 20.52 9.62
CA ASP A 104 -7.58 21.57 9.96
C ASP A 104 -7.11 22.97 9.52
N LYS A 105 -5.86 23.13 9.07
CA LYS A 105 -5.32 24.40 8.58
C LYS A 105 -6.10 24.88 7.36
N LEU A 106 -6.72 26.05 7.46
CA LEU A 106 -7.42 26.70 6.35
C LEU A 106 -6.43 27.35 5.38
N ILE A 107 -6.55 27.04 4.10
CA ILE A 107 -5.84 27.67 3.00
C ILE A 107 -6.80 28.54 2.21
N THR A 108 -6.51 29.83 2.10
CA THR A 108 -7.22 30.77 1.23
C THR A 108 -6.42 30.98 -0.04
N TYR A 109 -7.13 31.17 -1.15
CA TYR A 109 -6.56 31.31 -2.49
C TYR A 109 -7.56 32.09 -3.36
N THR A 110 -7.11 32.53 -4.52
CA THR A 110 -7.83 33.42 -5.41
C THR A 110 -8.21 32.70 -6.71
N SER A 111 -9.03 33.35 -7.54
CA SER A 111 -9.33 32.85 -8.88
C SER A 111 -8.08 32.72 -9.76
N ASP A 112 -7.05 33.52 -9.52
CA ASP A 112 -5.79 33.47 -10.27
C ASP A 112 -4.99 32.19 -9.99
N ASP A 113 -5.25 31.52 -8.87
CA ASP A 113 -4.63 30.25 -8.50
C ASP A 113 -5.27 29.06 -9.25
N ILE A 114 -6.44 29.25 -9.88
CA ILE A 114 -7.15 28.20 -10.64
C ILE A 114 -6.50 28.03 -12.02
N ARG A 115 -5.38 27.31 -12.06
CA ARG A 115 -4.56 27.13 -13.29
C ARG A 115 -4.70 25.77 -13.95
N SER A 116 -5.63 24.95 -13.49
CA SER A 116 -5.82 23.57 -13.94
C SER A 116 -7.27 23.13 -13.72
N ILE A 117 -7.62 21.93 -14.19
CA ILE A 117 -8.93 21.34 -13.96
C ILE A 117 -9.14 21.19 -12.45
N SER A 118 -10.11 21.94 -11.92
CA SER A 118 -10.32 22.09 -10.48
C SER A 118 -11.81 22.11 -10.11
N PRO A 119 -12.50 20.97 -10.27
CA PRO A 119 -13.95 20.90 -10.07
C PRO A 119 -14.39 21.22 -8.63
N VAL A 120 -13.48 21.07 -7.63
CA VAL A 120 -13.79 21.34 -6.22
C VAL A 120 -13.22 22.68 -5.80
N ALA A 121 -11.93 22.93 -6.03
CA ALA A 121 -11.28 24.15 -5.53
C ALA A 121 -11.89 25.43 -6.11
N GLN A 122 -12.31 25.41 -7.38
CA GLN A 122 -12.95 26.59 -7.99
C GLN A 122 -14.24 27.04 -7.28
N GLN A 123 -14.91 26.12 -6.56
CA GLN A 123 -16.15 26.41 -5.84
C GLN A 123 -15.90 27.08 -4.48
N HIS A 124 -14.67 27.06 -3.99
CA HIS A 124 -14.30 27.47 -2.64
C HIS A 124 -13.35 28.67 -2.60
N VAL A 125 -13.20 29.41 -3.70
CA VAL A 125 -12.33 30.61 -3.78
C VAL A 125 -12.68 31.65 -2.70
N GLN A 126 -13.96 31.80 -2.36
CA GLN A 126 -14.41 32.78 -1.35
C GLN A 126 -14.23 32.29 0.09
N THR A 127 -14.24 30.97 0.31
CA THR A 127 -14.22 30.37 1.65
C THR A 127 -12.85 29.83 2.04
N GLY A 128 -11.99 29.55 1.07
CA GLY A 128 -10.84 28.68 1.24
C GLY A 128 -11.24 27.21 1.46
N MET A 129 -10.23 26.37 1.63
CA MET A 129 -10.38 24.95 1.95
C MET A 129 -9.33 24.55 2.98
N THR A 130 -9.64 23.62 3.89
CA THR A 130 -8.64 23.06 4.80
C THR A 130 -7.68 22.13 4.05
N ILE A 131 -6.49 21.90 4.60
CA ILE A 131 -5.54 20.91 4.05
C ILE A 131 -6.21 19.55 3.86
N GLY A 132 -7.05 19.10 4.81
CA GLY A 132 -7.81 17.86 4.68
C GLY A 132 -8.76 17.86 3.47
N GLN A 133 -9.48 18.96 3.23
CA GLN A 133 -10.35 19.11 2.06
C GLN A 133 -9.55 19.16 0.75
N LEU A 134 -8.38 19.79 0.75
CA LEU A 134 -7.48 19.82 -0.42
C LEU A 134 -6.93 18.41 -0.73
N CYS A 135 -6.55 17.64 0.29
CA CYS A 135 -6.15 16.24 0.13
C CYS A 135 -7.28 15.40 -0.48
N ASP A 136 -8.51 15.55 0.02
CA ASP A 136 -9.68 14.84 -0.51
C ASP A 136 -9.94 15.21 -1.99
N ALA A 137 -9.92 16.50 -2.31
CA ALA A 137 -10.11 17.01 -3.67
C ALA A 137 -9.04 16.49 -4.65
N ALA A 138 -7.77 16.50 -4.23
CA ALA A 138 -6.65 16.03 -5.05
C ALA A 138 -6.75 14.52 -5.35
N ILE A 139 -7.20 13.70 -4.41
CA ILE A 139 -7.31 12.24 -4.59
C ILE A 139 -8.57 11.84 -5.34
N ARG A 140 -9.74 12.31 -4.90
CA ARG A 140 -11.03 11.83 -5.44
C ARG A 140 -11.38 12.45 -6.78
N TYR A 141 -10.97 13.70 -7.01
CA TYR A 141 -11.35 14.47 -8.19
C TYR A 141 -10.16 14.84 -9.06
N SER A 142 -8.96 14.42 -8.68
CA SER A 142 -7.73 14.81 -9.36
C SER A 142 -7.57 16.33 -9.47
N ASP A 143 -8.12 17.08 -8.51
CA ASP A 143 -8.16 18.53 -8.56
C ASP A 143 -6.73 19.11 -8.61
N GLY A 144 -6.42 19.85 -9.68
CA GLY A 144 -5.06 20.30 -9.94
C GLY A 144 -4.64 21.49 -9.08
N THR A 145 -5.55 22.43 -8.81
CA THR A 145 -5.31 23.53 -7.87
C THR A 145 -5.09 22.99 -6.47
N ALA A 146 -5.90 22.03 -6.03
CA ALA A 146 -5.68 21.41 -4.73
C ALA A 146 -4.28 20.79 -4.61
N ALA A 147 -3.83 20.07 -5.63
CA ALA A 147 -2.47 19.53 -5.66
C ALA A 147 -1.38 20.61 -5.66
N ASN A 148 -1.57 21.73 -6.37
CA ASN A 148 -0.62 22.84 -6.38
C ASN A 148 -0.53 23.53 -5.01
N LEU A 149 -1.66 23.74 -4.33
CA LEU A 149 -1.70 24.32 -2.99
C LEU A 149 -1.02 23.40 -1.96
N LEU A 150 -1.23 22.09 -2.05
CA LEU A 150 -0.54 21.11 -1.19
C LEU A 150 0.97 21.07 -1.46
N LEU A 151 1.39 21.16 -2.73
CA LEU A 151 2.82 21.28 -3.07
C LEU A 151 3.43 22.55 -2.47
N ALA A 152 2.73 23.69 -2.57
CA ALA A 152 3.18 24.94 -1.99
C ALA A 152 3.31 24.86 -0.46
N ASP A 153 2.33 24.22 0.20
CA ASP A 153 2.34 23.99 1.65
C ASP A 153 3.54 23.13 2.11
N LEU A 154 3.97 22.15 1.30
CA LEU A 154 5.16 21.34 1.53
C LEU A 154 6.50 22.03 1.20
N GLY A 155 6.50 23.32 0.81
CA GLY A 155 7.72 24.06 0.45
C GLY A 155 7.98 24.14 -1.06
N GLY A 156 6.96 23.95 -1.90
CA GLY A 156 7.01 24.11 -3.35
C GLY A 156 7.65 22.92 -4.08
N PRO A 157 8.09 23.08 -5.35
CA PRO A 157 8.61 21.99 -6.18
C PRO A 157 9.81 21.26 -5.54
N GLY A 158 10.67 22.00 -4.83
CA GLY A 158 11.80 21.42 -4.08
C GLY A 158 11.33 20.53 -2.92
N GLY A 159 10.30 20.96 -2.19
CA GLY A 159 9.64 20.17 -1.15
C GLY A 159 8.91 18.95 -1.70
N GLY A 160 8.30 19.05 -2.88
CA GLY A 160 7.69 17.93 -3.59
C GLY A 160 8.72 16.85 -3.96
N THR A 161 9.84 17.22 -4.58
CA THR A 161 10.92 16.26 -4.87
C THR A 161 11.53 15.67 -3.60
N ALA A 162 11.76 16.48 -2.56
CA ALA A 162 12.26 15.99 -1.27
C ALA A 162 11.28 15.02 -0.58
N ALA A 163 9.97 15.26 -0.74
CA ALA A 163 8.93 14.38 -0.24
C ALA A 163 8.89 13.01 -0.93
N PHE A 164 9.43 12.89 -2.15
CA PHE A 164 9.52 11.62 -2.90
C PHE A 164 10.88 10.93 -2.77
N THR A 165 11.88 11.58 -2.17
CA THR A 165 13.19 11.01 -1.85
C THR A 165 13.32 10.90 -0.34
N GLY A 166 12.96 9.73 0.20
CA GLY A 166 13.24 9.37 1.59
C GLY A 166 14.73 9.20 1.88
#